data_AF-A0A645HIG0-F1
#
_entry.id   AF-A0A645HIG0-F1
#
_cell.length_a   1.000
_cell.length_b   1.000
_cell.length_c   1.000
_cell.angle_alpha   90.00
_cell.angle_beta   90.00
_cell.angle_gamma   90.00
#
_symmetry.space_group_name_H-M   'P 1'
#
loop_
_entity.id
_entity.type
_entity.pdbx_description
1 polymer ?
#
loop_
_entity_poly.entity_id
_entity_poly.type
_entity_poly.pdbx_seq_one_letter_code
_entity_poly.pdbx_strand_id
1 'polypeptide(L)'
;MGDLITIVNRLNNRGVSFHSLQEKIAMDKSSSTGQLMFHLFEAFADFERNLILERSATGRAAARARGRFGGRPEKLSKRDL
;
A
#
# COMPACT_ATOMS: atom_id res chain seq x y z
N MET A 1 -0.70 1.62 -3.45
CA MET A 1 -1.24 0.85 -4.60
C MET A 1 -2.58 0.15 -4.33
N GLY A 2 -2.86 -0.42 -3.14
CA GLY A 2 -4.11 -1.17 -2.91
C GLY A 2 -5.42 -0.40 -3.17
N ASP A 3 -5.43 0.92 -2.92
CA ASP A 3 -6.61 1.76 -3.20
C ASP A 3 -6.88 1.90 -4.71
N LEU A 4 -5.82 2.03 -5.53
CA LEU A 4 -5.94 2.08 -6.99
C LEU A 4 -6.59 0.81 -7.54
N ILE A 5 -6.12 -0.38 -7.10
CA ILE A 5 -6.68 -1.68 -7.51
C ILE A 5 -8.16 -1.78 -7.11
N THR A 6 -8.50 -1.32 -5.89
CA THR A 6 -9.88 -1.31 -5.41
C THR A 6 -10.78 -0.42 -6.26
N ILE A 7 -10.31 0.79 -6.61
CA ILE A 7 -11.03 1.74 -7.45
C ILE A 7 -11.23 1.16 -8.85
N VAL A 8 -10.16 0.64 -9.48
CA VAL A 8 -10.21 0.06 -10.83
C VAL A 8 -11.14 -1.16 -10.86
N ASN A 9 -11.10 -2.04 -9.85
CA ASN A 9 -12.03 -3.15 -9.72
C ASN A 9 -13.49 -2.67 -9.67
N ARG A 10 -13.76 -1.63 -8.88
CA ARG A 10 -15.10 -1.06 -8.75
C ARG A 10 -15.59 -0.44 -10.06
N LEU A 11 -14.71 0.19 -10.83
CA LEU A 11 -15.03 0.72 -12.17
C LEU A 11 -15.30 -0.41 -13.16
N ASN A 12 -14.43 -1.42 -13.22
CA ASN A 12 -14.60 -2.57 -14.10
C ASN A 12 -15.88 -3.35 -13.81
N ASN A 13 -16.26 -3.50 -12.53
CA ASN A 13 -17.53 -4.14 -12.15
C ASN A 13 -18.77 -3.36 -12.59
N ARG A 14 -18.61 -2.07 -12.94
CA ARG A 14 -19.65 -1.21 -13.51
C ARG A 14 -19.57 -1.12 -15.05
N GLY A 15 -18.68 -1.90 -15.68
CA GLY A 15 -18.42 -1.83 -17.12
C GLY A 15 -17.61 -0.62 -17.56
N VAL A 16 -16.91 0.06 -16.64
CA VAL A 16 -16.07 1.22 -16.96
C VAL A 16 -14.60 0.79 -17.00
N SER A 17 -13.97 0.94 -18.17
CA SER A 17 -12.55 0.64 -18.37
C SER A 17 -11.65 1.77 -17.89
N PHE A 18 -10.57 1.44 -17.18
CA PHE A 18 -9.54 2.40 -16.76
C PHE A 18 -8.37 2.42 -17.75
N HIS A 19 -7.98 3.62 -18.18
CA HIS A 19 -6.87 3.84 -19.12
C HIS A 19 -5.90 4.89 -18.58
N SER A 20 -4.65 4.49 -18.40
CA SER A 20 -3.57 5.43 -18.12
C SER A 20 -3.02 5.97 -19.43
N LEU A 21 -3.20 7.28 -19.66
CA LEU A 21 -2.77 7.94 -20.90
C LEU A 21 -1.26 8.06 -21.01
N GLN A 22 -0.59 8.28 -19.87
CA GLN A 22 0.85 8.50 -19.84
C GLN A 22 1.62 7.20 -20.07
N GLU A 23 1.26 6.15 -19.33
CA GLU A 23 1.89 4.83 -19.45
C GLU A 23 1.35 4.02 -20.64
N LYS A 24 0.26 4.50 -21.27
CA LYS A 24 -0.47 3.80 -22.35
C LYS A 24 -0.90 2.39 -21.93
N ILE A 25 -1.38 2.24 -20.70
CA ILE A 25 -1.84 0.98 -20.13
C ILE A 25 -3.35 1.01 -19.94
N ALA A 26 -4.04 0.01 -20.48
CA ALA A 26 -5.46 -0.23 -20.26
C ALA A 26 -5.64 -1.35 -19.22
N MET A 27 -6.30 -1.04 -18.10
CA MET A 27 -6.70 -2.03 -17.09
C MET A 27 -8.17 -2.39 -17.28
N ASP A 28 -8.42 -3.17 -18.31
CA ASP A 28 -9.75 -3.61 -18.71
C ASP A 28 -9.87 -5.13 -18.54
N LYS A 29 -11.00 -5.58 -17.97
CA LYS A 29 -11.35 -7.00 -17.86
C LYS A 29 -11.77 -7.63 -19.20
N SER A 30 -12.09 -6.82 -20.21
CA SER A 30 -12.48 -7.29 -21.55
C SER A 30 -11.29 -7.74 -22.41
N SER A 31 -10.06 -7.37 -22.03
CA SER A 31 -8.82 -7.69 -22.74
C SER A 31 -7.96 -8.66 -21.93
N SER A 32 -7.47 -9.73 -22.55
CA SER A 32 -6.53 -10.67 -21.92
C SER A 32 -5.25 -9.98 -21.46
N THR A 33 -4.71 -9.05 -22.25
CA THR A 33 -3.56 -8.22 -21.89
C THR A 33 -3.88 -7.29 -20.72
N GLY A 34 -5.05 -6.66 -20.73
CA GLY A 34 -5.50 -5.79 -19.65
C GLY A 34 -5.66 -6.53 -18.32
N GLN A 35 -6.19 -7.76 -18.36
CA GLN A 35 -6.32 -8.64 -17.20
C GLN A 35 -4.97 -9.12 -16.66
N LEU A 36 -4.01 -9.46 -17.53
CA LEU A 36 -2.65 -9.80 -17.10
C LEU A 36 -1.99 -8.62 -16.38
N MET A 37 -2.05 -7.43 -16.97
CA MET A 37 -1.49 -6.23 -16.35
C MET A 37 -2.16 -5.96 -15.01
N PHE A 38 -3.48 -6.10 -14.95
CA PHE A 38 -4.24 -5.93 -13.71
C PHE A 38 -3.73 -6.83 -12.57
N HIS A 39 -3.57 -8.14 -12.82
CA HIS A 39 -3.03 -9.06 -11.82
C HIS A 39 -1.57 -8.76 -11.44
N LEU A 40 -0.75 -8.30 -12.38
CA LEU A 40 0.62 -7.90 -12.09
C LEU A 40 0.67 -6.69 -11.13
N PHE A 41 -0.19 -5.69 -11.35
CA PHE A 41 -0.29 -4.54 -10.46
C PHE A 41 -0.88 -4.90 -9.08
N GLU A 42 -1.78 -5.88 -9.02
CA GLU A 42 -2.26 -6.43 -7.76
C GLU A 42 -1.12 -7.09 -6.97
N ALA A 43 -0.34 -7.96 -7.62
CA ALA A 43 0.84 -8.58 -7.01
C ALA A 43 1.88 -7.54 -6.56
N PHE A 44 2.10 -6.49 -7.35
CA PHE A 44 2.99 -5.38 -6.95
C PHE A 44 2.44 -4.60 -5.75
N ALA A 45 1.13 -4.39 -5.66
CA ALA A 45 0.53 -3.71 -4.53
C ALA A 45 0.79 -4.45 -3.21
N ASP A 46 0.69 -5.78 -3.23
CA ASP A 46 1.00 -6.63 -2.08
C ASP A 46 2.50 -6.63 -1.77
N PHE A 47 3.34 -6.75 -2.80
CA PHE A 47 4.79 -6.70 -2.65
C PHE A 47 5.26 -5.38 -2.01
N GLU A 48 4.83 -4.24 -2.53
CA GLU A 48 5.19 -2.92 -1.99
C GLU A 48 4.76 -2.77 -0.53
N ARG A 49 3.54 -3.22 -0.20
CA ARG A 49 3.02 -3.15 1.17
C ARG A 49 3.88 -3.97 2.12
N ASN A 50 4.24 -5.19 1.73
CA ASN A 50 5.10 -6.05 2.54
C ASN A 50 6.50 -5.45 2.71
N LEU A 51 7.07 -4.90 1.64
CA LEU A 51 8.38 -4.26 1.67
C LEU A 51 8.42 -3.03 2.60
N ILE A 52 7.36 -2.20 2.59
CA ILE A 52 7.24 -1.06 3.52
C ILE A 52 7.16 -1.53 4.97
N LEU A 53 6.40 -2.60 5.24
CA LEU A 53 6.26 -3.17 6.59
C LEU A 53 7.60 -3.69 7.10
N GLU A 54 8.33 -4.44 6.28
CA GLU A 54 9.64 -5.00 6.60
C GLU A 54 10.64 -3.88 6.95
N ARG A 55 10.77 -2.89 6.04
CA ARG A 55 11.66 -1.74 6.26
C ARG A 55 11.30 -0.95 7.52
N SER A 56 10.00 -0.76 7.76
CA SER A 56 9.51 -0.08 8.96
C SER A 56 9.82 -0.87 10.23
N ALA A 57 9.72 -2.21 10.20
CA ALA A 57 10.06 -3.06 11.33
C ALA A 57 11.54 -2.95 11.69
N THR A 58 12.43 -3.04 10.68
CA THR A 58 13.87 -2.84 10.85
C THR A 58 14.19 -1.46 11.42
N GLY A 59 13.57 -0.41 10.89
CA GLY A 59 13.72 0.96 11.39
C GLY A 59 13.28 1.13 12.85
N ARG A 60 12.14 0.53 13.23
CA ARG A 60 11.65 0.53 14.62
C ARG A 60 12.59 -0.22 15.56
N ALA A 61 13.10 -1.38 15.16
CA ALA A 61 14.05 -2.14 15.96
C ALA A 61 15.32 -1.31 16.23
N ALA A 62 15.88 -0.68 15.20
CA ALA A 62 17.04 0.20 15.33
C ALA A 62 16.75 1.44 16.20
N ALA A 63 15.56 2.03 16.09
CA ALA A 63 15.16 3.17 16.94
C ALA A 63 15.04 2.77 18.41
N ARG A 64 14.45 1.60 18.71
CA ARG A 64 14.33 1.05 20.07
C ARG A 64 15.70 0.74 20.68
N ALA A 65 16.62 0.18 19.91
CA ALA A 65 18.00 -0.05 20.36
C ALA A 65 18.72 1.27 20.75
N ARG A 66 18.32 2.40 20.15
CA ARG A 66 18.79 3.75 20.51
C ARG A 66 17.95 4.43 21.60
N GLY A 67 17.05 3.71 22.28
CA GLY A 67 16.20 4.24 23.35
C GLY A 67 14.95 5.02 22.89
N ARG A 68 14.65 5.07 21.58
CA ARG A 68 13.44 5.71 21.06
C ARG A 68 12.34 4.66 20.87
N PHE A 69 11.48 4.51 21.86
CA PHE A 69 10.42 3.48 21.88
C PHE A 69 9.17 3.83 21.07
N GLY A 70 8.94 5.11 20.79
CA GLY A 70 7.73 5.61 20.12
C GLY A 70 6.50 5.58 21.04
N GLY A 71 5.31 5.74 20.46
CA GLY A 71 4.04 5.80 21.21
C GLY A 71 3.68 7.19 21.73
N ARG A 72 2.54 7.27 22.43
CA ARG A 72 2.07 8.51 23.05
C ARG A 72 2.91 8.80 24.31
N PRO A 73 3.46 10.02 24.48
CA PRO A 73 4.19 10.37 25.70
C PRO A 73 3.27 10.33 26.91
N GLU A 74 3.82 9.93 28.06
CA GLU A 74 3.11 10.00 29.34
C GLU A 74 2.84 11.47 29.70
N LYS A 75 1.64 11.75 30.21
CA LYS A 75 1.23 13.10 30.64
C LYS A 75 1.56 13.41 32.09
N LEU A 76 1.65 12.39 32.94
CA LEU A 76 1.95 12.50 34.36
C LEU A 76 3.32 11.91 34.60
N SER A 77 4.17 12.63 35.31
CA SER A 77 5.45 12.09 35.78
C SER A 77 5.27 11.39 37.13
N LYS A 78 6.27 10.62 37.58
CA LYS A 78 6.26 10.01 38.92
C LYS A 78 6.14 11.02 40.08
N ARG A 79 6.33 12.31 39.84
CA ARG A 79 6.11 13.38 40.84
C ARG A 79 4.66 13.86 40.90
N ASP A 80 3.86 13.56 39.87
CA ASP A 80 2.46 13.96 39.76
C ASP A 80 1.48 12.84 40.18
N LEU A 81 2.02 11.65 40.49
CA LEU A 81 1.34 10.51 41.12
C LEU A 81 1.52 10.57 42.65
#